data_AF-A0A9P1DZ08-F1
#
_entry.id   AF-A0A9P1DZ08-F1
#
_cell.length_a   1.000
_cell.length_b   1.000
_cell.length_c   1.000
_cell.angle_alpha   90.00
_cell.angle_beta   90.00
_cell.angle_gamma   90.00
#
_symmetry.space_group_name_H-M   'P 1'
#
loop_
_entity.id
_entity.type
_entity.pdbx_description
1 polymer ?
#
loop_
_entity_poly.entity_id
_entity_poly.type
_entity_poly.pdbx_seq_one_letter_code
_entity_poly.pdbx_strand_id
1 'polypeptide(L)'
;MANATRGIEKEISALQLEEKKLVAEIKRTAKSGNEAATKILARQLIRLRQQIANLQGSRAHMRGIATHTQAIHAQTSVAAGMKGATKAMRAMNKQMAPAKQAKVIQDFQK
;
A
#
# COMPACT_ATOMS: atom_id res chain seq x y z
N MET A 1 1.68 8.46 0.59
CA MET A 1 0.86 7.27 0.22
C MET A 1 -0.56 7.33 0.80
N ALA A 2 -0.73 7.45 2.13
CA ALA A 2 -2.06 7.50 2.76
C ALA A 2 -2.97 8.66 2.30
N ASN A 3 -2.40 9.77 1.84
CA ASN A 3 -3.17 10.91 1.30
C ASN A 3 -3.70 10.61 -0.11
N ALA A 4 -2.91 9.90 -0.92
CA ALA A 4 -3.31 9.50 -2.27
C ALA A 4 -4.40 8.43 -2.24
N THR A 5 -4.31 7.43 -1.36
CA THR A 5 -5.38 6.42 -1.20
C THR A 5 -6.69 7.06 -0.75
N ARG A 6 -6.63 7.99 0.22
CA ARG A 6 -7.83 8.74 0.66
C ARG A 6 -8.40 9.64 -0.43
N GLY A 7 -7.56 10.22 -1.27
CA GLY A 7 -8.00 11.00 -2.44
C GLY A 7 -8.83 10.15 -3.40
N ILE A 8 -8.31 8.96 -3.77
CA ILE A 8 -9.03 8.04 -4.65
C ILE A 8 -10.35 7.57 -4.04
N GLU A 9 -10.40 7.29 -2.73
CA GLU A 9 -11.65 6.87 -2.08
C GLU A 9 -12.73 7.96 -2.08
N LYS A 10 -12.33 9.22 -1.86
CA LYS A 10 -13.24 10.36 -1.98
C LYS A 10 -13.80 10.47 -3.39
N GLU A 11 -12.96 10.30 -4.41
CA GLU A 11 -13.36 10.41 -5.80
C GLU A 11 -14.27 9.24 -6.24
N ILE A 12 -13.97 8.01 -5.82
CA ILE A 12 -14.88 6.86 -6.00
C ILE A 12 -16.25 7.16 -5.39
N SER A 13 -16.28 7.68 -4.16
CA SER A 13 -17.54 7.98 -3.46
C SER A 13 -18.33 9.07 -4.18
N ALA A 14 -17.66 10.09 -4.70
CA ALA A 14 -18.29 11.16 -5.48
C ALA A 14 -18.90 10.62 -6.79
N LEU A 15 -18.15 9.80 -7.55
CA LEU A 15 -18.63 9.20 -8.79
C LEU A 15 -19.77 8.21 -8.56
N GLN A 16 -19.78 7.46 -7.46
CA GLN A 16 -20.90 6.60 -7.09
C GLN A 16 -22.18 7.39 -6.78
N LEU A 17 -22.05 8.59 -6.20
CA LEU A 17 -23.20 9.48 -6.00
C LEU A 17 -23.73 10.01 -7.34
N GLU A 18 -22.82 10.39 -8.24
CA GLU A 18 -23.17 10.80 -9.61
C GLU A 18 -23.86 9.66 -10.38
N GLU A 19 -23.40 8.42 -10.20
CA GLU A 19 -24.00 7.23 -10.80
C GLU A 19 -25.47 7.10 -10.37
N LYS A 20 -25.75 7.25 -9.08
CA LYS A 20 -27.12 7.20 -8.55
C LYS A 20 -28.01 8.29 -9.15
N LYS A 21 -27.49 9.51 -9.29
CA LYS A 21 -28.22 10.63 -9.92
C LYS A 21 -28.49 10.34 -11.40
N LEU A 22 -27.49 9.86 -12.12
CA LEU A 22 -27.62 9.53 -13.54
C LEU A 22 -28.62 8.40 -13.78
N VAL A 23 -28.66 7.37 -12.91
CA VAL A 23 -29.67 6.31 -12.97
C VAL A 23 -31.08 6.86 -12.75
N ALA A 24 -31.26 7.78 -11.79
CA ALA A 24 -32.56 8.43 -11.57
C ALA A 24 -32.99 9.26 -12.79
N GLU A 25 -32.06 9.97 -13.42
CA GLU A 25 -32.32 10.76 -14.61
C GLU A 25 -32.65 9.88 -15.83
N ILE A 26 -31.92 8.77 -16.05
CA ILE A 26 -32.25 7.78 -17.07
C ILE A 26 -33.69 7.27 -16.89
N LYS A 27 -34.08 6.93 -15.65
CA LYS A 27 -35.46 6.46 -15.36
C LYS A 27 -36.50 7.54 -15.66
N ARG A 28 -36.21 8.81 -15.39
CA ARG A 28 -37.12 9.93 -15.69
C ARG A 28 -37.27 10.12 -17.20
N THR A 29 -36.15 10.15 -17.92
CA THR A 29 -36.12 10.38 -19.37
C THR A 29 -36.71 9.20 -20.16
N ALA A 30 -36.55 7.99 -19.65
CA ALA A 30 -37.20 6.80 -20.20
C ALA A 30 -38.73 6.88 -20.05
N LYS A 31 -39.24 7.34 -18.90
CA LYS A 31 -40.68 7.54 -18.68
C LYS A 31 -41.29 8.60 -19.59
N SER A 32 -40.53 9.62 -19.98
CA SER A 32 -40.99 10.64 -20.94
C SER A 32 -40.92 10.17 -22.41
N GLY A 33 -40.50 8.93 -22.68
CA GLY A 33 -40.43 8.38 -24.04
C GLY A 33 -39.31 8.96 -24.90
N ASN A 34 -38.35 9.71 -24.33
CA ASN A 34 -37.24 10.29 -25.08
C ASN A 34 -36.10 9.27 -25.20
N GLU A 35 -36.20 8.38 -26.19
CA GLU A 35 -35.23 7.31 -26.43
C GLU A 35 -33.82 7.84 -26.76
N ALA A 36 -33.73 8.92 -27.54
CA ALA A 36 -32.44 9.50 -27.92
C ALA A 36 -31.65 9.99 -26.71
N ALA A 37 -32.30 10.75 -25.81
CA ALA A 37 -31.68 11.21 -24.58
C ALA A 37 -31.37 10.04 -23.62
N THR A 38 -32.28 9.07 -23.50
CA THR A 38 -32.06 7.87 -22.69
C THR A 38 -30.83 7.08 -23.13
N LYS A 39 -30.63 6.92 -24.45
CA LYS A 39 -29.46 6.23 -25.02
C LYS A 39 -28.14 6.95 -24.75
N ILE A 40 -28.15 8.29 -24.80
CA ILE A 40 -26.97 9.10 -24.47
C ILE A 40 -26.61 8.94 -22.98
N LEU A 41 -27.60 9.09 -22.09
CA LEU A 41 -27.40 8.95 -20.64
C LEU A 41 -26.95 7.54 -20.26
N ALA A 42 -27.49 6.50 -20.91
CA ALA A 42 -27.05 5.12 -20.69
C ALA A 42 -25.58 4.90 -21.09
N ARG A 43 -25.11 5.51 -22.19
CA ARG A 43 -23.69 5.47 -22.58
C ARG A 43 -22.81 6.20 -21.57
N GLN A 44 -23.28 7.34 -21.05
CA GLN A 44 -22.60 8.07 -19.98
C GLN A 44 -22.48 7.21 -18.71
N LEU A 45 -23.52 6.47 -18.35
CA LEU A 45 -23.50 5.56 -17.19
C LEU A 45 -22.44 4.47 -17.33
N ILE A 46 -22.31 3.87 -18.52
CA ILE A 46 -21.28 2.85 -18.77
C ILE A 46 -19.88 3.45 -18.61
N ARG A 47 -19.64 4.65 -19.16
CA ARG A 47 -18.35 5.35 -19.01
C ARG A 47 -18.03 5.65 -17.54
N LEU A 48 -19.02 6.13 -16.80
CA LEU A 48 -18.87 6.43 -15.37
C LEU A 48 -18.53 5.16 -14.57
N ARG A 49 -19.21 4.05 -14.84
CA ARG A 49 -18.90 2.74 -14.22
C ARG A 49 -17.49 2.26 -14.53
N GLN A 50 -17.04 2.44 -15.77
CA GLN A 50 -15.67 2.11 -16.16
C GLN A 50 -14.66 2.97 -15.40
N GLN A 51 -14.93 4.27 -15.22
CA GLN A 51 -14.08 5.17 -14.44
C GLN A 51 -14.00 4.74 -12.96
N ILE A 52 -15.13 4.37 -12.36
CA ILE A 52 -15.18 3.83 -10.99
C ILE A 52 -14.34 2.55 -10.89
N ALA A 53 -14.49 1.61 -11.84
CA ALA A 53 -13.73 0.36 -11.85
C ALA A 53 -12.22 0.60 -11.99
N ASN A 54 -11.82 1.52 -12.86
CA ASN A 54 -10.42 1.91 -13.04
C ASN A 54 -9.84 2.48 -11.73
N LEU A 55 -10.57 3.37 -11.05
CA LEU A 55 -10.15 3.95 -9.78
C LEU A 55 -10.07 2.91 -8.66
N GLN A 56 -10.98 1.95 -8.62
CA GLN A 56 -10.93 0.82 -7.69
C GLN A 56 -9.68 -0.05 -7.93
N GLY A 57 -9.33 -0.29 -9.19
CA GLY A 57 -8.08 -0.96 -9.58
C GLY A 57 -6.84 -0.18 -9.12
N SER A 58 -6.80 1.13 -9.38
CA SER A 58 -5.72 2.02 -8.92
C SER A 58 -5.58 2.02 -7.40
N ARG A 59 -6.71 2.01 -6.66
CA ARG A 59 -6.70 1.90 -5.19
C ARG A 59 -6.05 0.60 -4.72
N ALA A 60 -6.40 -0.53 -5.34
CA ALA A 60 -5.82 -1.83 -5.01
C ALA A 60 -4.31 -1.84 -5.28
N HIS A 61 -3.89 -1.29 -6.42
CA HIS A 61 -2.47 -1.19 -6.78
C HIS A 61 -1.68 -0.34 -5.78
N MET A 62 -2.19 0.84 -5.41
CA MET A 62 -1.53 1.69 -4.40
C MET A 62 -1.43 1.02 -3.02
N ARG A 63 -2.44 0.24 -2.62
CA ARG A 63 -2.38 -0.55 -1.38
C ARG A 63 -1.28 -1.61 -1.45
N GLY A 64 -1.14 -2.27 -2.60
CA GLY A 64 -0.04 -3.21 -2.87
C GLY A 64 1.32 -2.56 -2.75
N ILE A 65 1.53 -1.40 -3.40
CA ILE A 65 2.79 -0.65 -3.31
C ILE A 65 3.05 -0.22 -1.87
N ALA A 66 2.07 0.32 -1.15
CA ALA A 66 2.25 0.74 0.24
C ALA A 66 2.73 -0.42 1.13
N THR A 67 2.17 -1.62 0.94
CA THR A 67 2.58 -2.83 1.66
C THR A 67 4.00 -3.23 1.29
N HIS A 68 4.34 -3.20 0.01
CA HIS A 68 5.68 -3.51 -0.47
C HIS A 68 6.73 -2.52 0.08
N THR A 69 6.42 -1.22 0.06
CA THR A 69 7.26 -0.17 0.66
C THR A 69 7.45 -0.40 2.16
N GLN A 70 6.39 -0.76 2.89
CA GLN A 70 6.50 -1.07 4.32
C GLN A 70 7.40 -2.29 4.57
N ALA A 71 7.31 -3.33 3.75
CA ALA A 71 8.19 -4.49 3.83
C ALA A 71 9.65 -4.10 3.55
N ILE A 72 9.92 -3.30 2.52
CA ILE A 72 11.26 -2.78 2.22
C ILE A 72 11.82 -1.97 3.40
N HIS A 73 11.01 -1.10 4.02
CA HIS A 73 11.43 -0.34 5.19
C HIS A 73 11.81 -1.27 6.35
N ALA A 74 10.98 -2.27 6.67
CA ALA A 74 11.28 -3.24 7.71
C ALA A 74 12.57 -4.02 7.42
N GLN A 75 12.74 -4.49 6.17
CA GLN A 75 13.94 -5.19 5.73
C GLN A 75 15.19 -4.31 5.88
N THR A 76 15.08 -3.02 5.57
CA THR A 76 16.17 -2.04 5.69
C THR A 76 16.56 -1.82 7.15
N SER A 77 15.57 -1.70 8.05
CA SER A 77 15.81 -1.59 9.50
C SER A 77 16.48 -2.84 10.07
N VAL A 78 16.04 -4.03 9.66
CA VAL A 78 16.68 -5.30 10.05
C VAL A 78 18.12 -5.34 9.54
N ALA A 79 18.36 -5.01 8.27
CA ALA A 79 19.70 -4.97 7.70
C ALA A 79 20.63 -3.99 8.45
N ALA A 80 20.12 -2.82 8.84
CA ALA A 80 20.85 -1.86 9.66
C ALA A 80 21.18 -2.42 11.05
N GLY A 81 20.21 -3.07 11.71
CA GLY A 81 20.41 -3.74 13.00
C GLY A 81 21.42 -4.87 12.93
N MET A 82 21.32 -5.74 11.92
CA MET A 82 22.29 -6.80 11.65
C MET A 82 23.69 -6.25 11.39
N LYS A 83 23.82 -5.13 10.66
CA LYS A 83 25.11 -4.45 10.47
C LYS A 83 25.71 -3.96 11.80
N GLY A 84 24.88 -3.45 12.70
CA GLY A 84 25.32 -3.06 14.05
C GLY A 84 25.75 -4.26 14.88
N ALA A 85 24.92 -5.31 14.95
CA ALA A 85 25.19 -6.53 15.68
C ALA A 85 26.44 -7.26 15.17
N THR A 86 26.63 -7.36 13.85
CA THR A 86 27.82 -7.98 13.26
C THR A 86 29.10 -7.20 13.56
N LYS A 87 29.05 -5.87 13.58
CA LYS A 87 30.17 -5.05 14.04
C LYS A 87 30.50 -5.32 15.51
N ALA A 88 29.49 -5.38 16.38
CA ALA A 88 29.67 -5.69 17.80
C ALA A 88 30.23 -7.11 18.02
N MET A 89 29.71 -8.10 17.31
CA MET A 89 30.22 -9.48 17.34
C MET A 89 31.67 -9.57 16.86
N ARG A 90 32.05 -8.85 15.80
CA ARG A 90 33.45 -8.78 15.36
C ARG A 90 34.36 -8.14 16.41
N ALA A 91 33.91 -7.06 17.05
CA ALA A 91 34.66 -6.42 18.13
C ALA A 91 34.82 -7.36 19.34
N MET A 92 33.76 -8.07 19.72
CA MET A 92 33.78 -9.08 20.78
C MET A 92 34.76 -10.22 20.45
N ASN A 93 34.73 -10.74 19.22
CA ASN A 93 35.66 -11.79 18.79
C ASN A 93 37.13 -11.32 18.84
N LYS A 94 37.39 -10.04 18.53
CA LYS A 94 38.74 -9.47 18.61
C LYS A 94 39.23 -9.32 20.06
N GLN A 95 38.33 -9.07 21.02
CA GLN A 95 38.66 -8.96 22.45
C GLN A 95 38.74 -10.34 23.14
N MET A 96 37.91 -11.31 22.72
CA MET A 96 38.00 -12.73 23.05
C MET A 96 39.16 -13.40 22.30
N ALA A 97 40.36 -12.81 22.34
CA ALA A 97 41.55 -13.44 21.81
C ALA A 97 41.86 -14.71 22.64
N PRO A 98 42.14 -15.87 22.02
CA PRO A 98 42.42 -17.13 22.73
C PRO A 98 43.52 -16.99 23.78
N ALA A 99 44.47 -16.09 23.58
CA ALA A 99 45.55 -15.79 24.51
C ALA A 99 45.07 -15.17 25.85
N LYS A 100 44.01 -14.36 25.85
CA LYS A 100 43.42 -13.80 27.07
C LYS A 100 42.50 -14.82 27.77
N GLN A 101 41.75 -15.60 27.00
CA GLN A 101 40.92 -16.69 27.55
C GLN A 101 41.77 -17.81 28.15
N ALA A 102 42.86 -18.20 27.50
CA ALA A 102 43.78 -19.22 28.04
C ALA A 102 44.38 -18.78 29.37
N LYS A 103 44.73 -17.49 29.52
CA LYS A 103 45.20 -16.91 30.79
C LYS A 103 44.13 -16.95 31.88
N VAL A 104 42.90 -16.55 31.56
CA VAL A 104 41.76 -16.59 32.51
C VAL A 104 41.44 -18.02 32.93
N ILE A 105 41.49 -18.99 32.01
CA ILE A 105 41.30 -20.42 32.32
C ILE A 105 42.44 -20.95 33.20
N GLN A 106 43.68 -20.55 32.94
CA GLN A 106 44.83 -20.90 33.78
C GLN A 106 44.72 -20.31 35.20
N ASP A 107 44.24 -19.07 35.32
CA ASP A 107 44.05 -18.40 36.61
C ASP A 107 42.85 -18.98 37.39
N PHE A 108 41.87 -19.58 36.71
CA PHE A 108 40.73 -20.28 37.34
C PHE A 108 41.03 -21.73 37.74
N GLN A 109 42.08 -22.33 37.18
CA GLN A 109 42.53 -23.71 37.49
C GLN A 109 43.49 -23.78 38.68
N LYS A 110 43.91 -22.64 39.23
CA LYS A 110 44.60 -22.55 40.53
C LYS A 110 43.60 -22.43 41.67
#